data_AF-A0A1H8L5Y4-F1
#
_entry.id   AF-A0A1H8L5Y4-F1
#
_cell.length_a   1.000
_cell.length_b   1.000
_cell.length_c   1.000
_cell.angle_alpha   90.00
_cell.angle_beta   90.00
_cell.angle_gamma   90.00
#
_symmetry.space_group_name_H-M   'P 1'
#
loop_
_entity.id
_entity.type
_entity.pdbx_description
1 polymer ?
#
loop_
_entity_poly.entity_id
_entity_poly.type
_entity_poly.pdbx_seq_one_letter_code
_entity_poly.pdbx_strand_id
1 'polypeptide(L)'
;MVFTIGSAREMRAHRTGMRDAVRLAVLSGARAGARRRTHASACTTVAQYAALFGWAVVPGARATRGGITCSCGDADCSRPGAHPLTFAPEVPAGASEREAADAWAQVPGAAVLLPAGRSFDVIDVAEDPGRRALARLERMGLRVGPVLLTPTGRAQFFVAPGAAAELPALLYRMGWDDARLDLRCLGAGEHVTAPPSDHGGLGPVRWLREPGAGGRGGQPQPPEARLLLGTLAYVSHRARVRASV
;
A
#
# COMPACT_ATOMS: atom_id res chain seq x y z
N MET A 1 -3.48 70.92 -28.85
CA MET A 1 -2.90 69.58 -29.06
C MET A 1 -2.60 68.99 -27.68
N VAL A 2 -3.42 68.05 -27.20
CA VAL A 2 -3.22 67.38 -25.90
C VAL A 2 -2.87 65.93 -26.20
N PHE A 3 -1.65 65.52 -25.82
CA PHE A 3 -1.18 64.14 -25.87
C PHE A 3 -1.76 63.35 -24.69
N THR A 4 -2.41 62.21 -24.96
CA THR A 4 -2.89 61.28 -23.93
C THR A 4 -1.76 60.36 -23.49
N ILE A 5 -1.43 60.38 -22.20
CA ILE A 5 -0.40 59.53 -21.58
C ILE A 5 -1.00 58.16 -21.30
N GLY A 6 -0.44 57.11 -21.91
CA GLY A 6 -0.79 55.71 -21.66
C GLY A 6 -0.65 55.37 -20.18
N SER A 7 -1.74 54.84 -19.61
CA SER A 7 -1.92 54.57 -18.19
C SER A 7 -0.94 53.50 -17.68
N ALA A 8 -0.13 53.86 -16.68
CA ALA A 8 0.75 52.95 -15.91
C ALA A 8 0.02 51.79 -15.18
N ARG A 9 -1.31 51.71 -15.32
CA ARG A 9 -2.17 50.67 -14.75
C ARG A 9 -2.13 49.36 -15.55
N GLU A 10 -1.84 49.42 -16.85
CA GLU A 10 -1.73 48.22 -17.73
C GLU A 10 -0.45 47.41 -17.49
N MET A 11 0.68 48.07 -17.20
CA MET A 11 1.95 47.38 -16.93
C MET A 11 1.93 46.57 -15.62
N ARG A 12 1.05 46.94 -14.69
CA ARG A 12 0.94 46.30 -13.37
C ARG A 12 0.14 44.99 -13.43
N ALA A 13 -0.86 44.90 -14.31
CA ALA A 13 -1.61 43.68 -14.58
C ALA A 13 -0.75 42.60 -15.26
N HIS A 14 0.10 43.01 -16.22
CA HIS A 14 0.98 42.10 -16.95
C HIS A 14 2.10 41.49 -16.07
N ARG A 15 2.58 42.24 -15.06
CA ARG A 15 3.58 41.77 -14.09
C ARG A 15 3.01 40.77 -13.07
N THR A 16 1.72 40.86 -12.74
CA THR A 16 1.05 39.91 -11.84
C THR A 16 0.78 38.58 -12.55
N GLY A 17 0.30 38.62 -13.80
CA GLY A 17 0.10 37.42 -14.62
C GLY A 17 1.39 36.63 -14.88
N MET A 18 2.52 37.32 -15.10
CA MET A 18 3.82 36.67 -15.28
C MET A 18 4.36 36.03 -13.99
N ARG A 19 4.07 36.61 -12.82
CA ARG A 19 4.46 36.03 -11.51
C ARG A 19 3.65 34.78 -11.16
N ASP A 20 2.37 34.74 -11.52
CA ASP A 20 1.52 33.56 -11.30
C ASP A 20 1.84 32.44 -12.28
N ALA A 21 2.14 32.76 -13.55
CA ALA A 21 2.61 31.78 -14.53
C ALA A 21 3.96 31.14 -14.12
N VAL A 22 4.91 31.95 -13.63
CA VAL A 22 6.20 31.45 -13.13
C VAL A 22 6.00 30.59 -11.87
N ARG A 23 5.11 30.97 -10.95
CA ARG A 23 4.77 30.13 -9.78
C ARG A 23 4.15 28.79 -10.19
N LEU A 24 3.21 28.78 -11.14
CA LEU A 24 2.61 27.55 -11.64
C LEU A 24 3.65 26.64 -12.32
N ALA A 25 4.57 27.22 -13.10
CA ALA A 25 5.66 26.50 -13.76
C ALA A 25 6.66 25.92 -12.74
N VAL A 26 7.04 26.68 -11.71
CA VAL A 26 7.92 26.22 -10.61
C VAL A 26 7.27 25.10 -9.80
N LEU A 27 5.97 25.23 -9.46
CA LEU A 27 5.22 24.16 -8.78
C LEU A 27 5.08 22.91 -9.65
N SER A 28 4.91 23.07 -10.97
CA SER A 28 4.85 21.97 -11.92
C SER A 28 6.20 21.26 -12.06
N GLY A 29 7.31 22.02 -12.11
CA GLY A 29 8.67 21.49 -12.12
C GLY A 29 9.04 20.76 -10.82
N ALA A 30 8.64 21.31 -9.67
CA ALA A 30 8.85 20.66 -8.36
C ALA A 30 8.04 19.35 -8.23
N ARG A 31 6.78 19.33 -8.70
CA ARG A 31 5.95 18.12 -8.76
C ARG A 31 6.51 17.07 -9.70
N ALA A 32 7.03 17.48 -10.86
CA ALA A 32 7.70 16.58 -11.79
C ALA A 32 9.01 16.00 -11.20
N GLY A 33 9.78 16.81 -10.46
CA GLY A 33 10.98 16.37 -9.75
C GLY A 33 10.68 15.41 -8.59
N ALA A 34 9.64 15.70 -7.79
CA ALA A 34 9.15 14.79 -6.75
C ALA A 34 8.66 13.46 -7.36
N ARG A 35 7.87 13.53 -8.45
CA ARG A 35 7.36 12.35 -9.16
C ARG A 35 8.49 11.47 -9.74
N ARG A 36 9.56 12.09 -10.26
CA ARG A 36 10.75 11.35 -10.74
C ARG A 36 11.50 10.64 -9.60
N ARG A 37 11.68 11.31 -8.46
CA ARG A 37 12.33 10.72 -7.28
C ARG A 37 11.51 9.58 -6.66
N THR A 38 10.19 9.74 -6.57
CA THR A 38 9.29 8.67 -6.11
C THR A 38 9.26 7.50 -7.09
N HIS A 39 9.41 7.75 -8.39
CA HIS A 39 9.47 6.70 -9.41
C HIS A 39 10.76 5.88 -9.31
N ALA A 40 11.91 6.54 -9.22
CA ALA A 40 13.19 5.83 -9.04
C ALA A 40 13.20 5.00 -7.74
N SER A 41 12.67 5.55 -6.65
CA SER A 41 12.50 4.83 -5.38
C SER A 41 11.52 3.64 -5.52
N ALA A 42 10.46 3.78 -6.30
CA ALA A 42 9.52 2.68 -6.58
C ALA A 42 10.19 1.56 -7.38
N CYS A 43 10.95 1.86 -8.44
CA CYS A 43 11.71 0.84 -9.20
C CYS A 43 12.64 0.03 -8.29
N THR A 44 13.41 0.69 -7.42
CA THR A 44 14.29 -0.01 -6.47
C THR A 44 13.49 -0.87 -5.48
N THR A 45 12.38 -0.36 -4.96
CA THR A 45 11.54 -1.12 -4.01
C THR A 45 10.90 -2.34 -4.66
N VAL A 46 10.40 -2.21 -5.89
CA VAL A 46 9.83 -3.31 -6.68
C VAL A 46 10.88 -4.39 -6.94
N ALA A 47 12.10 -3.99 -7.31
CA ALA A 47 13.22 -4.90 -7.48
C ALA A 47 13.56 -5.63 -6.17
N GLN A 48 13.55 -4.95 -5.02
CA GLN A 48 13.76 -5.59 -3.72
C GLN A 48 12.65 -6.60 -3.39
N TYR A 49 11.39 -6.24 -3.60
CA TYR A 49 10.26 -7.15 -3.37
C TYR A 49 10.36 -8.41 -4.23
N ALA A 50 10.69 -8.26 -5.51
CA ALA A 50 10.84 -9.38 -6.42
C ALA A 50 12.09 -10.23 -6.12
N ALA A 51 13.27 -9.62 -6.09
CA ALA A 51 14.54 -10.32 -6.00
C ALA A 51 14.88 -10.80 -4.57
N LEU A 52 14.67 -9.94 -3.56
CA LEU A 52 15.13 -10.19 -2.19
C LEU A 52 14.08 -10.83 -1.30
N PHE A 53 12.79 -10.60 -1.55
CA PHE A 53 11.70 -11.21 -0.78
C PHE A 53 10.96 -12.30 -1.56
N GLY A 54 11.22 -12.46 -2.86
CA GLY A 54 10.60 -13.50 -3.66
C GLY A 54 9.10 -13.30 -3.80
N TRP A 55 8.65 -12.05 -3.86
CA TRP A 55 7.24 -11.69 -4.01
C TRP A 55 6.97 -11.24 -5.43
N ALA A 56 5.88 -11.71 -6.01
CA ALA A 56 5.38 -11.12 -7.25
C ALA A 56 4.92 -9.68 -6.97
N VAL A 57 5.05 -8.81 -7.97
CA VAL A 57 4.64 -7.41 -7.87
C VAL A 57 3.80 -7.05 -9.08
N VAL A 58 2.59 -6.53 -8.82
CA VAL A 58 1.62 -6.16 -9.85
C VAL A 58 1.50 -4.64 -9.91
N PRO A 59 1.65 -4.02 -11.10
CA PRO A 59 1.32 -2.61 -11.29
C PRO A 59 -0.16 -2.35 -11.00
N GLY A 60 -0.44 -1.47 -10.04
CA GLY A 60 -1.77 -1.09 -9.61
C GLY A 60 -2.21 0.27 -10.16
N ALA A 61 -3.53 0.41 -10.30
CA ALA A 61 -4.15 1.69 -10.54
C ALA A 61 -3.90 2.61 -9.34
N ARG A 62 -3.99 3.90 -9.58
CA ARG A 62 -3.76 4.96 -8.59
C ARG A 62 -4.91 5.96 -8.67
N ALA A 63 -5.27 6.57 -7.55
CA ALA A 63 -6.31 7.59 -7.53
C ALA A 63 -5.72 8.98 -7.30
N THR A 64 -6.45 10.01 -7.72
CA THR A 64 -6.18 11.38 -7.28
C THR A 64 -6.46 11.51 -5.77
N ARG A 65 -5.82 12.49 -5.13
CA ARG A 65 -6.01 12.75 -3.69
C ARG A 65 -7.50 12.95 -3.39
N GLY A 66 -8.05 12.16 -2.47
CA GLY A 66 -9.48 12.12 -2.17
C GLY A 66 -10.28 11.04 -2.91
N GLY A 67 -9.64 10.19 -3.73
CA GLY A 67 -10.23 8.95 -4.26
C GLY A 67 -11.20 9.12 -5.44
N ILE A 68 -11.35 10.33 -5.98
CA ILE A 68 -12.44 10.65 -6.92
C ILE A 68 -12.15 10.17 -8.36
N THR A 69 -10.88 10.13 -8.79
CA THR A 69 -10.52 9.75 -10.17
C THR A 69 -9.49 8.64 -10.18
N CYS A 70 -9.85 7.49 -10.74
CA CYS A 70 -8.95 6.35 -10.90
C CYS A 70 -8.14 6.46 -12.21
N SER A 71 -6.87 6.07 -12.17
CA SER A 71 -6.00 6.05 -13.35
C SER A 71 -6.33 4.94 -14.35
N CYS A 72 -7.29 4.05 -14.05
CA CYS A 72 -7.71 3.01 -14.98
C CYS A 72 -8.58 3.56 -16.13
N GLY A 73 -9.07 4.79 -16.02
CA GLY A 73 -9.91 5.43 -17.04
C GLY A 73 -11.40 5.10 -16.93
N ASP A 74 -11.79 4.17 -16.04
CA ASP A 74 -13.18 3.88 -15.76
C ASP A 74 -13.80 4.95 -14.84
N ALA A 75 -14.90 5.55 -15.29
CA ALA A 75 -15.64 6.57 -14.57
C ALA A 75 -16.39 6.01 -13.35
N ASP A 76 -16.81 4.74 -13.42
CA ASP A 76 -17.59 4.06 -12.39
C ASP A 76 -16.73 3.04 -11.60
N CYS A 77 -15.41 3.29 -11.54
CA CYS A 77 -14.46 2.43 -10.85
C CYS A 77 -14.87 2.23 -9.38
N SER A 78 -15.24 0.99 -9.02
CA SER A 78 -15.68 0.64 -7.66
C SER A 78 -14.56 0.60 -6.61
N ARG A 79 -13.29 0.60 -7.04
CA ARG A 79 -12.10 0.53 -6.16
C ARG A 79 -11.02 1.53 -6.59
N PRO A 80 -11.27 2.85 -6.59
CA PRO A 80 -10.32 3.82 -7.13
C PRO A 80 -8.92 3.66 -6.54
N GLY A 81 -7.93 3.40 -7.39
CA GLY A 81 -6.53 3.26 -6.99
C GLY A 81 -6.18 2.06 -6.10
N ALA A 82 -7.06 1.07 -6.00
CA ALA A 82 -6.89 -0.11 -5.16
C ALA A 82 -7.14 -1.43 -5.92
N HIS A 83 -6.71 -1.49 -7.19
CA HIS A 83 -6.82 -2.68 -8.05
C HIS A 83 -5.68 -2.77 -9.09
N PRO A 84 -5.37 -3.96 -9.63
CA PRO A 84 -4.38 -4.14 -10.71
C PRO A 84 -4.71 -3.35 -12.00
N LEU A 85 -3.67 -2.95 -12.73
CA LEU A 85 -3.77 -2.51 -14.12
C LEU A 85 -3.69 -3.74 -15.04
N THR A 86 -4.81 -4.14 -15.63
CA THR A 86 -4.91 -5.38 -16.43
C THR A 86 -4.03 -5.39 -17.67
N PHE A 87 -3.67 -4.22 -18.21
CA PHE A 87 -2.80 -4.10 -19.38
C PHE A 87 -1.31 -4.15 -19.03
N ALA A 88 -0.95 -4.06 -17.75
CA ALA A 88 0.44 -4.00 -17.32
C ALA A 88 0.93 -5.40 -16.89
N PRO A 89 2.10 -5.84 -17.36
CA PRO A 89 2.63 -7.14 -16.97
C PRO A 89 3.02 -7.15 -15.48
N GLU A 90 2.79 -8.29 -14.83
CA GLU A 90 3.31 -8.58 -13.50
C GLU A 90 4.82 -8.76 -13.54
N VAL A 91 5.51 -8.30 -12.48
CA VAL A 91 6.90 -8.66 -12.19
C VAL A 91 6.88 -9.96 -11.38
N PRO A 92 7.38 -11.09 -11.92
CA PRO A 92 7.31 -12.37 -11.22
C PRO A 92 8.21 -12.40 -9.98
N ALA A 93 7.86 -13.25 -9.01
CA ALA A 93 8.70 -13.53 -7.87
C ALA A 93 10.09 -14.03 -8.32
N GLY A 94 11.16 -13.46 -7.76
CA GLY A 94 12.54 -13.81 -8.12
C GLY A 94 13.05 -13.14 -9.40
N ALA A 95 12.27 -12.23 -10.02
CA ALA A 95 12.77 -11.43 -11.14
C ALA A 95 14.04 -10.66 -10.73
N SER A 96 14.99 -10.56 -11.66
CA SER A 96 16.20 -9.78 -11.46
C SER A 96 15.88 -8.29 -11.30
N GLU A 97 16.79 -7.54 -10.67
CA GLU A 97 16.62 -6.09 -10.52
C GLU A 97 16.41 -5.40 -11.88
N ARG A 98 17.07 -5.89 -12.93
CA ARG A 98 16.94 -5.35 -14.29
C ARG A 98 15.55 -5.61 -14.87
N GLU A 99 15.04 -6.84 -14.79
CA GLU A 99 13.70 -7.17 -15.28
C GLU A 99 12.62 -6.37 -14.53
N ALA A 100 12.76 -6.25 -13.21
CA ALA A 100 11.86 -5.45 -12.39
C ALA A 100 11.90 -3.96 -12.79
N ALA A 101 13.09 -3.39 -13.00
CA ALA A 101 13.25 -2.00 -13.42
C ALA A 101 12.67 -1.74 -14.82
N ASP A 102 12.94 -2.63 -15.78
CA ASP A 102 12.46 -2.53 -17.16
C ASP A 102 10.93 -2.59 -17.22
N ALA A 103 10.32 -3.51 -16.45
CA ALA A 103 8.87 -3.61 -16.32
C ALA A 103 8.27 -2.35 -15.68
N TRP A 104 8.86 -1.86 -14.58
CA TRP A 104 8.30 -0.70 -13.87
C TRP A 104 8.46 0.61 -14.64
N ALA A 105 9.47 0.72 -15.51
CA ALA A 105 9.64 1.87 -16.40
C ALA A 105 8.47 2.05 -17.39
N GLN A 106 7.75 0.97 -17.73
CA GLN A 106 6.58 1.02 -18.63
C GLN A 106 5.32 1.55 -17.94
N VAL A 107 5.30 1.63 -16.61
CA VAL A 107 4.11 1.97 -15.81
C VAL A 107 4.38 3.13 -14.84
N PRO A 108 4.77 4.32 -15.34
CA PRO A 108 5.28 5.38 -14.49
C PRO A 108 4.24 5.95 -13.52
N GLY A 109 4.46 5.62 -12.24
CA GLY A 109 3.65 6.06 -11.11
C GLY A 109 2.55 5.09 -10.70
N ALA A 110 2.49 3.89 -11.30
CA ALA A 110 1.62 2.82 -10.84
C ALA A 110 1.82 2.54 -9.34
N ALA A 111 0.72 2.16 -8.68
CA ALA A 111 0.81 1.67 -7.31
C ALA A 111 1.51 0.30 -7.31
N VAL A 112 2.26 0.02 -6.26
CA VAL A 112 2.89 -1.28 -6.02
C VAL A 112 1.86 -2.15 -5.32
N LEU A 113 1.35 -3.18 -6.00
CA LEU A 113 0.48 -4.18 -5.40
C LEU A 113 1.23 -5.51 -5.23
N LEU A 114 1.00 -6.17 -4.11
CA LEU A 114 1.52 -7.51 -3.85
C LEU A 114 0.34 -8.50 -3.85
N PRO A 115 0.33 -9.52 -4.72
CA PRO A 115 -0.73 -10.52 -4.77
C PRO A 115 -0.64 -11.48 -3.57
N ALA A 116 -1.74 -11.61 -2.83
CA ALA A 116 -1.90 -12.61 -1.77
C ALA A 116 -2.27 -13.98 -2.36
N GLY A 117 -2.21 -15.04 -1.55
CA GLY A 117 -2.45 -16.42 -1.99
C GLY A 117 -1.30 -17.07 -2.75
N ARG A 118 -0.12 -16.43 -2.77
CA ARG A 118 1.08 -16.93 -3.46
C ARG A 118 2.21 -17.17 -2.47
N SER A 119 3.11 -16.22 -2.31
CA SER A 119 4.22 -16.32 -1.34
C SER A 119 3.76 -16.10 0.11
N PHE A 120 2.57 -15.52 0.29
CA PHE A 120 1.97 -15.20 1.58
C PHE A 120 0.44 -15.03 1.43
N ASP A 121 -0.25 -15.11 2.56
CA ASP A 121 -1.58 -14.55 2.78
C ASP A 121 -1.48 -13.37 3.76
N VAL A 122 -2.57 -12.60 3.92
CA VAL A 122 -2.56 -11.43 4.81
C VAL A 122 -3.74 -11.48 5.77
N ILE A 123 -3.49 -11.45 7.08
CA ILE A 123 -4.55 -11.22 8.07
C ILE A 123 -4.73 -9.71 8.26
N ASP A 124 -5.90 -9.20 7.92
CA ASP A 124 -6.27 -7.78 7.96
C ASP A 124 -7.20 -7.51 9.14
N VAL A 125 -6.74 -6.66 10.06
CA VAL A 125 -7.46 -6.25 11.28
C VAL A 125 -7.47 -4.72 11.39
N ALA A 126 -8.29 -4.16 12.27
CA ALA A 126 -8.20 -2.74 12.61
C ALA A 126 -6.80 -2.39 13.17
N GLU A 127 -6.31 -1.19 12.86
CA GLU A 127 -4.95 -0.73 13.19
C GLU A 127 -4.66 -0.79 14.70
N ASP A 128 -5.57 -0.25 15.52
CA ASP A 128 -5.39 -0.19 16.97
C ASP A 128 -5.29 -1.57 17.64
N PRO A 129 -6.22 -2.52 17.42
CA PRO A 129 -6.05 -3.91 17.82
C PRO A 129 -4.77 -4.53 17.26
N GLY A 130 -4.48 -4.34 15.97
CA GLY A 130 -3.28 -4.88 15.32
C GLY A 130 -1.98 -4.47 16.01
N ARG A 131 -1.82 -3.16 16.32
CA ARG A 131 -0.65 -2.66 17.05
C ARG A 131 -0.49 -3.32 18.42
N ARG A 132 -1.60 -3.49 19.16
CA ARG A 132 -1.59 -4.17 20.47
C ARG A 132 -1.27 -5.66 20.34
N ALA A 133 -1.79 -6.33 19.30
CA ALA A 133 -1.45 -7.72 19.01
C ALA A 133 0.04 -7.86 18.71
N LEU A 134 0.59 -7.02 17.83
CA LEU A 134 2.02 -7.05 17.48
C LEU A 134 2.89 -6.96 18.74
N ALA A 135 2.67 -5.94 19.58
CA ALA A 135 3.40 -5.76 20.83
C ALA A 135 3.24 -6.94 21.81
N ARG A 136 2.13 -7.68 21.76
CA ARG A 136 1.92 -8.87 22.59
C ARG A 136 2.66 -10.09 22.01
N LEU A 137 2.57 -10.30 20.71
CA LEU A 137 3.24 -11.40 20.00
C LEU A 137 4.76 -11.30 20.17
N GLU A 138 5.32 -10.10 20.05
CA GLU A 138 6.75 -9.85 20.23
C GLU A 138 7.20 -10.13 21.67
N ARG A 139 6.44 -9.68 22.69
CA ARG A 139 6.72 -10.00 24.09
C ARG A 139 6.61 -11.50 24.42
N MET A 140 5.80 -12.23 23.66
CA MET A 140 5.70 -13.69 23.77
C MET A 140 6.84 -14.41 23.04
N GLY A 141 7.76 -13.69 22.37
CA GLY A 141 8.84 -14.28 21.59
C GLY A 141 8.36 -14.97 20.32
N LEU A 142 7.14 -14.71 19.86
CA LEU A 142 6.62 -15.30 18.64
C LEU A 142 7.23 -14.62 17.43
N ARG A 143 7.63 -15.42 16.44
CA ARG A 143 8.07 -14.92 15.14
C ARG A 143 6.87 -14.30 14.43
N VAL A 144 6.86 -12.97 14.34
CA VAL A 144 5.88 -12.22 13.53
C VAL A 144 6.45 -12.03 12.12
N GLY A 145 5.58 -11.89 11.12
CA GLY A 145 5.93 -11.54 9.74
C GLY A 145 5.96 -10.02 9.51
N PRO A 146 6.21 -9.57 8.28
CA PRO A 146 5.99 -8.17 7.90
C PRO A 146 4.57 -7.71 8.27
N VAL A 147 4.42 -6.43 8.63
CA VAL A 147 3.12 -5.83 8.96
C VAL A 147 2.97 -4.49 8.28
N LEU A 148 1.94 -4.34 7.46
CA LEU A 148 1.56 -3.07 6.81
C LEU A 148 0.54 -2.30 7.64
N LEU A 149 0.55 -0.98 7.47
CA LEU A 149 -0.50 -0.07 7.90
C LEU A 149 -1.02 0.72 6.72
N THR A 150 -2.33 0.68 6.58
CA THR A 150 -3.07 1.42 5.55
C THR A 150 -3.53 2.77 6.10
N PRO A 151 -3.74 3.80 5.26
CA PRO A 151 -4.37 5.04 5.68
C PRO A 151 -5.85 4.87 6.10
N THR A 152 -6.45 3.72 5.78
CA THR A 152 -7.83 3.36 6.14
C THR A 152 -7.93 2.73 7.54
N GLY A 153 -6.90 2.83 8.38
CA GLY A 153 -6.91 2.31 9.75
C GLY A 153 -6.89 0.79 9.82
N ARG A 154 -6.24 0.11 8.86
CA ARG A 154 -6.01 -1.34 8.87
C ARG A 154 -4.56 -1.69 9.12
N ALA A 155 -4.33 -2.73 9.92
CA ALA A 155 -3.06 -3.42 10.06
C ALA A 155 -3.12 -4.79 9.36
N GLN A 156 -2.12 -5.07 8.53
CA GLN A 156 -2.09 -6.20 7.61
C GLN A 156 -0.87 -7.07 7.88
N PHE A 157 -1.08 -8.24 8.49
CA PHE A 157 -0.06 -9.18 8.92
C PHE A 157 0.19 -10.23 7.85
N PHE A 158 1.43 -10.33 7.37
CA PHE A 158 1.83 -11.32 6.38
C PHE A 158 2.04 -12.68 7.06
N VAL A 159 1.36 -13.70 6.55
CA VAL A 159 1.34 -15.07 7.08
C VAL A 159 1.56 -16.08 5.95
N ALA A 160 1.82 -17.33 6.33
CA ALA A 160 2.02 -18.41 5.36
C ALA A 160 0.80 -18.53 4.40
N PRO A 161 1.02 -18.83 3.12
CA PRO A 161 -0.07 -18.97 2.15
C PRO A 161 -1.00 -20.13 2.52
N GLY A 162 -2.29 -19.99 2.21
CA GLY A 162 -3.34 -20.95 2.59
C GLY A 162 -4.11 -20.57 3.85
N ALA A 163 -3.60 -19.61 4.63
CA ALA A 163 -4.26 -19.07 5.81
C ALA A 163 -5.69 -18.56 5.53
N ALA A 164 -5.94 -17.96 4.37
CA ALA A 164 -7.26 -17.45 4.02
C ALA A 164 -8.30 -18.56 3.90
N ALA A 165 -7.92 -19.70 3.31
CA ALA A 165 -8.78 -20.87 3.20
C ALA A 165 -8.99 -21.57 4.55
N GLU A 166 -7.96 -21.60 5.39
CA GLU A 166 -8.03 -22.24 6.71
C GLU A 166 -8.72 -21.38 7.79
N LEU A 167 -8.88 -20.08 7.56
CA LEU A 167 -9.32 -19.12 8.57
C LEU A 167 -10.62 -19.56 9.30
N PRO A 168 -11.70 -19.97 8.62
CA PRO A 168 -12.93 -20.35 9.32
C PRO A 168 -12.72 -21.54 10.26
N ALA A 169 -12.00 -22.58 9.81
CA ALA A 169 -11.72 -23.76 10.62
C ALA A 169 -10.78 -23.45 11.79
N LEU A 170 -9.83 -22.54 11.62
CA LEU A 170 -8.96 -22.07 12.70
C LEU A 170 -9.72 -21.26 13.75
N LEU A 171 -10.62 -20.36 13.33
CA LEU A 171 -11.46 -19.60 14.26
C LEU A 171 -12.39 -20.51 15.05
N TYR A 172 -13.04 -21.47 14.39
CA TYR A 172 -13.88 -22.49 15.03
C TYR A 172 -13.11 -23.28 16.10
N ARG A 173 -11.95 -23.84 15.75
CA ARG A 173 -11.12 -24.61 16.70
C ARG A 173 -10.64 -23.79 17.90
N MET A 174 -10.57 -22.48 17.76
CA MET A 174 -10.18 -21.55 18.82
C MET A 174 -11.37 -20.96 19.59
N GLY A 175 -12.61 -21.32 19.25
CA GLY A 175 -13.84 -20.83 19.88
C GLY A 175 -14.19 -19.39 19.53
N TRP A 176 -13.82 -18.93 18.33
CA TRP A 176 -14.08 -17.57 17.83
C TRP A 176 -15.11 -17.52 16.69
N ASP A 177 -15.72 -18.64 16.33
CA ASP A 177 -16.70 -18.78 15.24
C ASP A 177 -17.96 -17.94 15.41
N ASP A 178 -18.48 -17.80 16.64
CA ASP A 178 -19.63 -16.95 16.94
C ASP A 178 -19.24 -15.50 17.29
N ALA A 179 -17.94 -15.20 17.35
CA ALA A 179 -17.47 -13.87 17.72
C ALA A 179 -17.52 -12.92 16.51
N ARG A 180 -18.14 -11.77 16.69
CA ARG A 180 -18.04 -10.68 15.71
C ARG A 180 -16.66 -10.05 15.79
N LEU A 181 -15.73 -10.49 14.94
CA LEU A 181 -14.37 -9.96 14.85
C LEU A 181 -14.25 -8.97 13.69
N ASP A 182 -13.56 -7.85 13.90
CA ASP A 182 -13.05 -7.04 12.79
C ASP A 182 -11.70 -7.61 12.33
N LEU A 183 -11.79 -8.75 11.67
CA LEU A 183 -10.68 -9.56 11.17
C LEU A 183 -11.12 -10.28 9.90
N ARG A 184 -10.28 -10.22 8.87
CA ARG A 184 -10.42 -11.03 7.66
C ARG A 184 -9.05 -11.52 7.20
N CYS A 185 -9.02 -12.44 6.24
CA CYS A 185 -7.77 -12.84 5.61
C CYS A 185 -7.89 -12.67 4.10
N LEU A 186 -6.86 -12.07 3.50
CA LEU A 186 -6.73 -11.87 2.06
C LEU A 186 -5.92 -13.03 1.49
N GLY A 187 -6.48 -13.69 0.48
CA GLY A 187 -5.90 -14.90 -0.14
C GLY A 187 -5.76 -14.79 -1.65
N ALA A 188 -5.91 -15.93 -2.34
CA ALA A 188 -5.76 -16.02 -3.79
C ALA A 188 -6.70 -15.06 -4.54
N GLY A 189 -6.14 -14.32 -5.49
CA GLY A 189 -6.87 -13.32 -6.29
C GLY A 189 -6.96 -11.94 -5.63
N GLU A 190 -6.60 -11.82 -4.36
CA GLU A 190 -6.56 -10.55 -3.63
C GLU A 190 -5.15 -9.95 -3.64
N HIS A 191 -5.07 -8.65 -3.33
CA HIS A 191 -3.83 -7.89 -3.37
C HIS A 191 -3.79 -6.88 -2.23
N VAL A 192 -2.59 -6.57 -1.77
CA VAL A 192 -2.34 -5.45 -0.84
C VAL A 192 -1.52 -4.37 -1.53
N THR A 193 -1.82 -3.11 -1.24
CA THR A 193 -0.98 -1.98 -1.65
C THR A 193 0.25 -1.94 -0.75
N ALA A 194 1.44 -1.83 -1.32
CA ALA A 194 2.69 -1.81 -0.57
C ALA A 194 3.41 -0.45 -0.69
N PRO A 195 4.25 -0.10 0.31
CA PRO A 195 5.15 1.04 0.23
C PRO A 195 6.02 0.94 -1.05
N PRO A 196 6.34 2.06 -1.71
CA PRO A 196 6.09 3.45 -1.28
C PRO A 196 4.71 4.02 -1.71
N SER A 197 3.75 3.17 -2.03
CA SER A 197 2.50 3.59 -2.69
C SER A 197 1.45 4.17 -1.74
N ASP A 198 0.63 5.05 -2.29
CA ASP A 198 -0.62 5.54 -1.71
C ASP A 198 -1.73 4.50 -1.90
N HIS A 199 -2.61 4.34 -0.91
CA HIS A 199 -3.79 3.50 -1.01
C HIS A 199 -5.00 4.34 -1.45
N GLY A 200 -5.33 4.28 -2.74
CA GLY A 200 -6.56 4.88 -3.27
C GLY A 200 -6.67 6.40 -3.10
N GLY A 201 -5.55 7.14 -3.02
CA GLY A 201 -5.59 8.60 -2.86
C GLY A 201 -5.82 9.05 -1.41
N LEU A 202 -5.86 8.12 -0.45
CA LEU A 202 -6.20 8.36 0.95
C LEU A 202 -4.97 8.59 1.84
N GLY A 203 -3.80 8.14 1.40
CA GLY A 203 -2.54 8.31 2.12
C GLY A 203 -1.55 7.16 1.91
N PRO A 204 -0.29 7.35 2.32
CA PRO A 204 0.74 6.34 2.13
C PRO A 204 0.44 5.07 2.93
N VAL A 205 0.67 3.92 2.31
CA VAL A 205 0.88 2.69 3.05
C VAL A 205 2.28 2.71 3.65
N ARG A 206 2.43 2.22 4.88
CA ARG A 206 3.72 2.14 5.57
C ARG A 206 3.92 0.77 6.23
N TRP A 207 5.17 0.35 6.40
CA TRP A 207 5.49 -0.79 7.24
C TRP A 207 5.38 -0.38 8.72
N LEU A 208 4.60 -1.13 9.50
CA LEU A 208 4.73 -1.16 10.96
C LEU A 208 5.87 -2.07 11.38
N ARG A 209 6.04 -3.17 10.63
CA ARG A 209 7.17 -4.07 10.74
C ARG A 209 7.68 -4.38 9.34
N GLU A 210 8.89 -3.94 9.06
CA GLU A 210 9.54 -4.15 7.77
C GLU A 210 9.71 -5.66 7.48
N PRO A 211 9.70 -6.06 6.20
CA PRO A 211 10.18 -7.38 5.82
C PRO A 211 11.64 -7.55 6.24
N GLY A 212 11.91 -8.59 7.02
CA GLY A 212 13.29 -8.93 7.37
C GLY A 212 14.04 -9.41 6.14
N ALA A 213 15.31 -9.05 6.01
CA ALA A 213 16.20 -9.74 5.08
C ALA A 213 16.26 -11.22 5.51
N GLY A 214 16.07 -12.14 4.57
CA GLY A 214 16.12 -13.57 4.86
C GLY A 214 17.43 -13.94 5.58
N GLY A 215 17.37 -14.91 6.50
CA GLY A 215 18.58 -15.46 7.12
C GLY A 215 19.52 -16.07 6.06
N ARG A 216 20.73 -16.49 6.48
CA ARG A 216 21.75 -17.06 5.57
C ARG A 216 21.15 -18.15 4.65
N GLY A 217 20.86 -17.77 3.41
CA GLY A 217 20.56 -18.67 2.29
C GLY A 217 19.09 -18.84 1.87
N GLY A 218 18.11 -18.11 2.42
CA GLY A 218 16.70 -18.33 2.04
C GLY A 218 15.80 -17.09 2.10
N GLN A 219 14.74 -17.11 1.29
CA GLN A 219 13.68 -16.08 1.29
C GLN A 219 12.98 -16.04 2.66
N PRO A 220 12.58 -14.86 3.18
CA PRO A 220 11.95 -14.77 4.49
C PRO A 220 10.55 -15.42 4.45
N GLN A 221 10.40 -16.59 5.09
CA GLN A 221 9.11 -17.27 5.13
C GLN A 221 8.20 -16.65 6.20
N PRO A 222 6.99 -16.20 5.83
CA PRO A 222 6.01 -15.72 6.79
C PRO A 222 5.66 -16.80 7.84
N PRO A 223 5.31 -16.40 9.08
CA PRO A 223 4.85 -17.34 10.08
C PRO A 223 3.49 -17.94 9.73
N GLU A 224 3.22 -19.14 10.26
CA GLU A 224 1.91 -19.78 10.18
C GLU A 224 0.83 -18.93 10.86
N ALA A 225 -0.33 -18.79 10.22
CA ALA A 225 -1.45 -17.97 10.73
C ALA A 225 -1.89 -18.39 12.13
N ARG A 226 -1.91 -19.70 12.43
CA ARG A 226 -2.28 -20.25 13.75
C ARG A 226 -1.45 -19.69 14.91
N LEU A 227 -0.23 -19.23 14.67
CA LEU A 227 0.64 -18.65 15.70
C LEU A 227 0.19 -17.25 16.12
N LEU A 228 -0.49 -16.53 15.23
CA LEU A 228 -0.88 -15.14 15.42
C LEU A 228 -2.37 -15.01 15.74
N LEU A 229 -3.19 -15.88 15.15
CA LEU A 229 -4.63 -15.73 15.07
C LEU A 229 -5.30 -15.64 16.43
N GLY A 230 -4.92 -16.47 17.41
CA GLY A 230 -5.50 -16.42 18.75
C GLY A 230 -5.31 -15.06 19.43
N THR A 231 -4.12 -14.45 19.28
CA THR A 231 -3.86 -13.12 19.82
C THR A 231 -4.62 -12.03 19.06
N LEU A 232 -4.62 -12.10 17.72
CA LEU A 232 -5.34 -11.14 16.87
C LEU A 232 -6.85 -11.18 17.14
N ALA A 233 -7.46 -12.35 17.18
CA ALA A 233 -8.86 -12.55 17.50
C ALA A 233 -9.20 -11.99 18.89
N TYR A 234 -8.38 -12.31 19.90
CA TYR A 234 -8.58 -11.81 21.26
C TYR A 234 -8.57 -10.27 21.35
N VAL A 235 -7.56 -9.61 20.76
CA VAL A 235 -7.49 -8.14 20.82
C VAL A 235 -8.57 -7.45 19.99
N SER A 236 -8.97 -8.04 18.85
CA SER A 236 -10.06 -7.54 18.01
C SER A 236 -11.39 -7.65 18.74
N HIS A 237 -11.66 -8.77 19.40
CA HIS A 237 -12.86 -8.95 20.23
C HIS A 237 -12.90 -7.92 21.38
N ARG A 238 -11.80 -7.78 22.14
CA ARG A 238 -11.72 -6.84 23.27
C ARG A 238 -11.88 -5.38 22.85
N ALA A 239 -11.42 -5.00 21.67
CA ALA A 239 -11.57 -3.65 21.16
C ALA A 239 -13.02 -3.31 20.85
N ARG A 240 -13.76 -4.26 20.27
CA ARG A 240 -15.18 -4.06 19.96
C ARG A 240 -16.04 -3.94 21.20
N VAL A 241 -15.81 -4.79 22.21
CA VAL A 241 -16.51 -4.69 23.50
C VAL A 241 -16.37 -3.28 24.10
N ARG A 242 -15.20 -2.65 23.96
CA ARG A 242 -14.97 -1.28 24.43
C ARG A 242 -15.62 -0.19 23.58
N ALA A 243 -15.89 -0.46 22.31
CA ALA A 243 -16.57 0.47 21.41
C ALA A 243 -18.10 0.39 21.50
N SER A 244 -18.64 -0.62 22.20
CA SER A 244 -20.08 -0.83 22.42
C SER A 244 -20.56 -0.40 23.81
N VAL A 245 -19.66 0.17 24.62
CA VAL A 245 -19.92 0.77 25.94
C VAL A 245 -19.75 2.28 25.81
#